data_AF-A0A8H8UUS1-F1
#
_entry.id   AF-A0A8H8UUS1-F1
#
_cell.length_a   1.000
_cell.length_b   1.000
_cell.length_c   1.000
_cell.angle_alpha   90.00
_cell.angle_beta   90.00
_cell.angle_gamma   90.00
#
_symmetry.space_group_name_H-M   'P 1'
#
loop_
_entity.id
_entity.type
_entity.pdbx_description
1 polymer ?
#
loop_
_entity_poly.entity_id
_entity_poly.type
_entity_poly.pdbx_seq_one_letter_code
_entity_poly.pdbx_strand_id
1 'polypeptide(L)'
;MSRFYELNHISPTHRQSRYFSSWLLPSPIFLAYRALLCLYSVLVIIIANALRPDLAGTRFSYFTWLTYWGITFYLLISLAHTFSYWKYGKAWLESWPKWLQLLHGVFYTTITVLPWTVTAVYWAVLFDGFGEEYDAWSNVGLFSF
;
A
#
# COMPACT_ATOMS: atom_id res chain seq x y z
N MET A 1 -10.07 28.84 -3.97
CA MET A 1 -9.15 27.76 -3.56
C MET A 1 -9.01 27.61 -2.04
N SER A 2 -9.04 28.67 -1.21
CA SER A 2 -8.86 28.56 0.26
C SER A 2 -9.86 27.63 0.97
N ARG A 3 -11.15 27.64 0.56
CA ARG A 3 -12.21 26.84 1.18
C ARG A 3 -11.96 25.32 1.16
N PHE A 4 -11.28 24.79 0.14
CA PHE A 4 -10.93 23.37 0.07
C PHE A 4 -9.80 23.01 1.05
N TYR A 5 -8.81 23.89 1.21
CA TYR A 5 -7.69 23.70 2.13
C TYR A 5 -8.12 23.87 3.59
N GLU A 6 -9.00 24.84 3.87
CA GLU A 6 -9.59 25.06 5.21
C GLU A 6 -10.50 23.91 5.65
N LEU A 7 -11.34 23.36 4.76
CA LEU A 7 -12.21 22.21 5.07
C LEU A 7 -11.45 20.89 5.26
N ASN A 8 -10.23 20.77 4.71
CA ASN A 8 -9.45 19.54 4.75
C ASN A 8 -8.18 19.63 5.60
N HIS A 9 -7.94 20.75 6.30
CA HIS A 9 -6.72 21.06 7.05
C HIS A 9 -5.41 20.96 6.23
N ILE A 10 -5.50 21.01 4.89
CA ILE A 10 -4.36 20.72 3.99
C ILE A 10 -3.44 21.93 3.93
N SER A 11 -2.23 21.77 4.45
CA SER A 11 -1.08 22.63 4.14
C SER A 11 -0.35 22.04 2.91
N PRO A 12 -0.54 22.57 1.69
CA PRO A 12 0.14 22.09 0.49
C PRO A 12 1.67 22.31 0.53
N THR A 13 2.18 23.06 1.51
CA THR A 13 3.60 23.38 1.66
C THR A 13 4.35 22.45 2.62
N HIS A 14 3.65 21.57 3.37
CA HIS A 14 4.32 20.63 4.26
C HIS A 14 4.85 19.41 3.49
N ARG A 15 6.17 19.21 3.43
CA ARG A 15 6.83 18.13 2.65
C ARG A 15 6.29 16.72 2.94
N GLN A 16 5.78 16.49 4.16
CA GLN A 16 5.25 15.20 4.60
C GLN A 16 3.80 14.95 4.16
N SER A 17 3.08 15.99 3.71
CA SER A 17 1.64 15.93 3.38
C SER A 17 1.32 14.88 2.30
N ARG A 18 2.26 14.61 1.39
CA ARG A 18 2.14 13.59 0.34
C ARG A 18 1.92 12.17 0.87
N TYR A 19 2.34 11.87 2.11
CA TYR A 19 2.22 10.52 2.65
C TYR A 19 0.83 10.23 3.21
N PHE A 20 0.04 11.26 3.57
CA PHE A 20 -1.24 11.10 4.28
C PHE A 20 -2.41 11.89 3.69
N SER A 21 -2.17 12.81 2.75
CA SER A 21 -3.20 13.60 2.08
C SER A 21 -3.09 13.49 0.55
N SER A 22 -4.16 13.84 -0.15
CA SER A 22 -4.22 13.90 -1.62
C SER A 22 -4.50 15.33 -2.08
N TRP A 23 -3.92 15.71 -3.21
CA TRP A 23 -4.28 16.97 -3.88
C TRP A 23 -5.64 16.87 -4.57
N LEU A 24 -6.01 15.68 -5.05
CA LEU A 24 -7.21 15.46 -5.87
C LEU A 24 -8.44 15.07 -5.04
N LEU A 25 -8.25 14.24 -4.01
CA LEU A 25 -9.34 13.66 -3.23
C LEU A 25 -9.47 14.33 -1.85
N PRO A 26 -10.69 14.65 -1.40
CA PRO A 26 -10.95 15.02 0.00
C PRO A 26 -10.47 13.95 0.97
N SER A 27 -9.99 14.37 2.15
CA SER A 27 -9.44 13.47 3.18
C SER A 27 -10.28 12.23 3.51
N PRO A 28 -11.61 12.30 3.71
CA PRO A 28 -12.41 11.10 4.01
C PRO A 28 -12.54 10.15 2.82
N ILE A 29 -12.61 10.66 1.59
CA ILE A 29 -12.67 9.83 0.37
C ILE A 29 -11.33 9.14 0.16
N PHE A 30 -10.23 9.87 0.35
CA PHE A 30 -8.90 9.31 0.27
C PHE A 30 -8.64 8.24 1.34
N LEU A 31 -9.16 8.45 2.56
CA LEU A 31 -9.14 7.46 3.63
C LEU A 31 -9.89 6.19 3.24
N ALA A 32 -11.12 6.32 2.73
CA ALA A 32 -11.94 5.19 2.31
C ALA A 32 -11.26 4.40 1.18
N TYR A 33 -10.69 5.10 0.19
CA TYR A 33 -9.93 4.47 -0.89
C TYR A 33 -8.73 3.65 -0.37
N ARG A 34 -7.92 4.24 0.53
CA ARG A 34 -6.81 3.52 1.17
C ARG A 34 -7.29 2.33 2.00
N ALA A 35 -8.41 2.46 2.69
CA ALA A 35 -8.99 1.39 3.50
C ALA A 35 -9.43 0.21 2.62
N LEU A 36 -10.04 0.49 1.46
CA LEU A 36 -10.45 -0.54 0.49
C LEU A 36 -9.25 -1.29 -0.08
N LEU A 37 -8.20 -0.58 -0.52
CA LEU A 37 -6.97 -1.21 -1.01
C LEU A 37 -6.29 -2.04 0.07
N CYS A 38 -6.21 -1.49 1.29
CA CYS A 38 -5.64 -2.18 2.44
C CYS A 38 -6.42 -3.47 2.75
N LEU A 39 -7.74 -3.38 2.82
CA LEU A 39 -8.60 -4.53 3.08
C LEU A 39 -8.43 -5.60 2.00
N TYR A 40 -8.47 -5.20 0.73
CA TYR A 40 -8.23 -6.11 -0.39
C TYR A 40 -6.89 -6.82 -0.27
N SER A 41 -5.79 -6.08 -0.02
CA SER A 41 -4.45 -6.65 0.09
C SER A 41 -4.31 -7.66 1.24
N VAL A 42 -4.89 -7.35 2.40
CA VAL A 42 -4.93 -8.26 3.56
C VAL A 42 -5.77 -9.50 3.24
N LEU A 43 -6.92 -9.35 2.60
CA LEU A 43 -7.77 -10.48 2.22
C LEU A 43 -7.04 -11.44 1.26
N VAL A 44 -6.31 -10.93 0.27
CA VAL A 44 -5.52 -11.76 -0.65
C VAL A 44 -4.48 -12.58 0.12
N ILE A 45 -3.76 -11.97 1.08
CA ILE A 45 -2.79 -12.69 1.92
C ILE A 45 -3.48 -13.80 2.72
N ILE A 46 -4.60 -13.48 3.38
CA ILE A 46 -5.33 -14.45 4.21
C ILE A 46 -5.84 -15.60 3.35
N ILE A 47 -6.53 -15.31 2.25
CA ILE A 47 -7.12 -16.32 1.36
C ILE A 47 -6.02 -17.20 0.76
N ALA A 48 -4.92 -16.60 0.28
CA ALA A 48 -3.85 -17.39 -0.32
C ALA A 48 -3.19 -18.35 0.68
N ASN A 49 -2.97 -17.92 1.93
CA ASN A 49 -2.42 -18.78 2.99
C ASN A 49 -3.43 -19.78 3.53
N ALA A 50 -4.73 -19.46 3.52
CA ALA A 50 -5.79 -20.39 3.88
C ALA A 50 -5.97 -21.51 2.84
N LEU A 51 -5.91 -21.18 1.54
CA LEU A 51 -6.10 -22.14 0.46
C LEU A 51 -4.87 -23.04 0.22
N ARG A 52 -3.66 -22.53 0.49
CA ARG A 52 -2.39 -23.26 0.31
C ARG A 52 -1.46 -23.02 1.50
N PRO A 53 -1.78 -23.62 2.67
CA PRO A 53 -1.01 -23.43 3.90
C PRO A 53 0.38 -24.08 3.82
N ASP A 54 0.51 -25.14 3.02
CA ASP A 54 1.77 -25.84 2.71
C ASP A 54 2.83 -24.90 2.11
N LEU A 55 2.40 -23.87 1.38
CA LEU A 55 3.29 -22.91 0.74
C LEU A 55 3.62 -21.69 1.60
N ALA A 56 3.01 -21.53 2.78
CA ALA A 56 3.13 -20.30 3.57
C ALA A 56 4.58 -19.95 3.93
N GLY A 57 5.40 -20.94 4.30
CA GLY A 57 6.83 -20.74 4.57
C GLY A 57 7.61 -20.39 3.30
N THR A 58 7.45 -21.18 2.24
CA THR A 58 8.15 -20.99 0.96
C THR A 58 7.83 -19.67 0.29
N ARG A 59 6.62 -19.12 0.50
CA ARG A 59 6.22 -17.81 -0.02
C ARG A 59 7.15 -16.68 0.41
N PHE A 60 7.65 -16.71 1.64
CA PHE A 60 8.60 -15.69 2.12
C PHE A 60 9.94 -15.70 1.39
N SER A 61 10.27 -16.77 0.67
CA SER A 61 11.45 -16.83 -0.19
C SER A 61 11.26 -16.13 -1.54
N TYR A 62 10.02 -15.93 -1.98
CA TYR A 62 9.73 -15.27 -3.25
C TYR A 62 9.65 -13.75 -3.06
N PHE A 63 10.44 -13.03 -3.86
CA PHE A 63 10.46 -11.57 -3.84
C PHE A 63 9.09 -10.94 -4.19
N THR A 64 8.27 -11.65 -4.97
CA THR A 64 6.89 -11.26 -5.32
C THR A 64 6.02 -11.14 -4.07
N TRP A 65 6.04 -12.17 -3.23
CA TRP A 65 5.32 -12.22 -1.95
C TRP A 65 5.86 -11.23 -0.94
N LEU A 66 7.18 -11.06 -0.85
CA LEU A 66 7.80 -10.04 0.01
C LEU A 66 7.37 -8.61 -0.39
N THR A 67 7.32 -8.34 -1.70
CA THR A 67 6.83 -7.06 -2.22
C THR A 67 5.36 -6.85 -1.87
N TYR A 68 4.52 -7.88 -2.03
CA TYR A 68 3.09 -7.81 -1.70
C TYR A 68 2.83 -7.57 -0.21
N TRP A 69 3.58 -8.24 0.68
CA TRP A 69 3.59 -7.95 2.12
C TRP A 69 4.01 -6.51 2.41
N GLY A 70 5.08 -6.04 1.76
CA GLY A 70 5.56 -4.66 1.87
C GLY A 70 4.47 -3.64 1.53
N ILE A 71 3.79 -3.81 0.40
CA ILE A 71 2.67 -2.94 -0.02
C ILE A 71 1.57 -2.96 1.04
N THR A 72 1.19 -4.14 1.54
CA THR A 72 0.12 -4.30 2.53
C THR A 72 0.46 -3.57 3.84
N PHE A 73 1.67 -3.74 4.37
CA PHE A 73 2.11 -3.03 5.57
C PHE A 73 2.21 -1.52 5.35
N TYR A 74 2.68 -1.10 4.17
CA TYR A 74 2.71 0.32 3.83
C TYR A 74 1.28 0.90 3.81
N LEU A 75 0.33 0.23 3.18
CA LEU A 75 -1.08 0.65 3.14
C LEU A 75 -1.68 0.75 4.54
N LEU A 76 -1.41 -0.20 5.44
CA LEU A 76 -1.86 -0.16 6.84
C LEU A 76 -1.32 1.07 7.59
N ILE A 77 -0.01 1.30 7.53
CA ILE A 77 0.63 2.42 8.22
C ILE A 77 0.19 3.77 7.60
N SER A 78 0.12 3.83 6.27
CA SER A 78 -0.33 5.01 5.54
C SER A 78 -1.81 5.33 5.83
N LEU A 79 -2.66 4.31 6.00
CA LEU A 79 -4.05 4.44 6.43
C LEU A 79 -4.14 5.06 7.84
N ALA A 80 -3.32 4.59 8.78
CA ALA A 80 -3.26 5.17 10.13
C ALA A 80 -2.83 6.64 10.11
N HIS A 81 -1.86 7.01 9.26
CA HIS A 81 -1.44 8.39 9.07
C HIS A 81 -2.55 9.26 8.47
N THR A 82 -3.28 8.77 7.47
CA THR A 82 -4.44 9.50 6.90
C THR A 82 -5.58 9.62 7.91
N PHE A 83 -5.86 8.58 8.68
CA PHE A 83 -6.92 8.60 9.68
C PHE A 83 -6.63 9.61 10.79
N SER A 84 -5.42 9.58 11.34
CA SER A 84 -4.99 10.55 12.35
C SER A 84 -5.04 11.98 11.81
N TYR A 85 -4.61 12.19 10.58
CA TYR A 85 -4.71 13.48 9.92
C TYR A 85 -6.17 13.95 9.73
N TRP A 86 -7.06 13.08 9.24
CA TRP A 86 -8.48 13.41 9.07
C TRP A 86 -9.17 13.75 10.40
N LYS A 87 -8.85 13.01 11.47
CA LYS A 87 -9.50 13.16 12.78
C LYS A 87 -8.95 14.32 13.60
N TYR A 88 -7.64 14.56 13.55
CA TYR A 88 -6.94 15.50 14.45
C TYR A 88 -6.31 16.68 13.73
N GLY A 89 -6.37 16.75 12.39
CA GLY A 89 -5.67 17.75 11.58
C GLY A 89 -4.15 17.59 11.55
N LYS A 90 -3.61 16.55 12.21
CA LYS A 90 -2.18 16.25 12.31
C LYS A 90 -1.94 14.77 12.08
N ALA A 91 -1.05 14.44 11.15
CA ALA A 91 -0.71 13.04 10.86
C ALA A 91 0.15 12.45 11.98
N TRP A 92 -0.10 11.19 12.32
CA TRP A 92 0.67 10.47 13.33
C TRP A 92 2.17 10.42 12.99
N LEU A 93 2.52 10.35 11.70
CA LEU A 93 3.91 10.40 11.23
C LEU A 93 4.66 11.66 11.69
N GLU A 94 3.97 12.80 11.82
CA GLU A 94 4.58 14.07 12.23
C GLU A 94 4.96 14.09 13.72
N SER A 95 4.42 13.16 14.51
CA SER A 95 4.80 12.96 15.91
C SER A 95 6.03 12.07 16.07
N TRP A 96 6.47 11.40 15.01
CA TRP A 96 7.58 10.46 15.08
C TRP A 96 8.94 11.17 15.08
N PRO A 97 9.99 10.56 15.67
CA PRO A 97 11.38 10.97 15.47
C PRO A 97 11.75 11.12 13.99
N LYS A 98 12.62 12.08 13.64
CA LYS A 98 12.98 12.39 12.24
C LYS A 98 13.53 11.20 11.47
N TRP A 99 14.27 10.30 12.11
CA TRP A 99 14.82 9.11 11.47
C TRP A 99 13.71 8.13 11.04
N LEU A 100 12.63 7.98 11.83
CA LEU A 100 11.49 7.16 11.44
C LEU A 100 10.70 7.80 10.29
N GLN A 101 10.60 9.13 10.26
CA GLN A 101 10.00 9.84 9.12
C GLN A 101 10.82 9.63 7.83
N LEU A 102 12.15 9.63 7.94
CA LEU A 102 13.04 9.33 6.82
C LEU A 102 12.86 7.88 6.35
N LEU A 103 12.84 6.91 7.27
CA LEU A 103 12.61 5.50 6.95
C LEU A 103 11.25 5.28 6.28
N HIS A 104 10.20 5.98 6.72
CA HIS A 104 8.92 5.95 6.03
C HIS A 104 9.01 6.49 4.60
N GLY A 105 9.79 7.54 4.39
CA GLY A 105 10.10 8.06 3.04
C GLY A 105 10.87 7.07 2.18
N VAL A 106 11.87 6.38 2.73
CA VAL A 106 12.61 5.31 2.02
C VAL A 106 11.66 4.16 1.69
N PHE A 107 10.81 3.75 2.62
CA PHE A 107 9.83 2.70 2.39
C PHE A 107 8.84 3.10 1.29
N TYR A 108 8.38 4.35 1.27
CA TYR A 108 7.56 4.86 0.16
C TYR A 108 8.25 4.68 -1.20
N THR A 109 9.56 4.94 -1.31
CA THR A 109 10.27 4.75 -2.59
C THR A 109 10.30 3.31 -3.07
N THR A 110 10.40 2.34 -2.15
CA THR A 110 10.37 0.93 -2.54
C THR A 110 8.97 0.54 -3.01
N ILE A 111 7.93 1.02 -2.33
CA ILE A 111 6.53 0.77 -2.71
C ILE A 111 6.17 1.44 -4.04
N THR A 112 6.80 2.54 -4.44
CA THR A 112 6.52 3.14 -5.76
C THR A 112 7.29 2.49 -6.91
N VAL A 113 8.33 1.70 -6.67
CA VAL A 113 9.20 1.14 -7.72
C VAL A 113 9.07 -0.38 -7.83
N LEU A 114 9.07 -1.09 -6.71
CA LEU A 114 9.08 -2.55 -6.70
C LEU A 114 7.83 -3.19 -7.29
N PRO A 115 6.60 -2.70 -7.08
CA PRO A 115 5.41 -3.34 -7.65
C PRO A 115 5.48 -3.37 -9.18
N TRP A 116 5.86 -2.27 -9.82
CA TRP A 116 6.04 -2.21 -11.27
C TRP A 116 7.13 -3.16 -11.77
N THR A 117 8.26 -3.19 -11.06
CA THR A 117 9.38 -4.08 -11.39
C THR A 117 8.95 -5.55 -11.31
N VAL A 118 8.25 -5.91 -10.23
CA VAL A 118 7.77 -7.26 -9.99
C VAL A 118 6.70 -7.66 -11.00
N THR A 119 5.73 -6.79 -11.27
CA THR A 119 4.70 -7.02 -12.29
C THR A 119 5.33 -7.23 -13.66
N ALA A 120 6.26 -6.36 -14.08
CA ALA A 120 6.93 -6.48 -15.36
C ALA A 120 7.75 -7.78 -15.49
N VAL A 121 8.55 -8.11 -14.48
CA VAL A 121 9.34 -9.36 -14.47
C VAL A 121 8.44 -10.58 -14.46
N TYR A 122 7.35 -10.55 -13.70
CA TYR A 122 6.42 -11.66 -13.66
C TYR A 122 5.82 -11.93 -15.05
N TRP A 123 5.20 -10.92 -15.67
CA TRP A 123 4.52 -11.10 -16.96
C TRP A 123 5.48 -11.36 -18.12
N ALA A 124 6.69 -10.79 -18.09
CA ALA A 124 7.65 -10.94 -19.18
C ALA A 124 8.50 -12.21 -19.10
N VAL A 125 8.74 -12.75 -17.89
CA VAL A 125 9.74 -13.82 -17.67
C VAL A 125 9.17 -15.03 -16.93
N LEU A 126 8.32 -14.84 -15.94
CA LEU A 126 7.87 -15.92 -15.04
C LEU A 126 6.50 -16.50 -15.39
N PHE A 127 5.72 -15.80 -16.22
CA PHE A 127 4.39 -16.24 -16.59
C PHE A 127 4.46 -17.48 -17.49
N ASP A 128 3.92 -18.59 -16.99
CA ASP A 128 3.88 -19.89 -17.69
C ASP A 128 2.43 -20.36 -17.95
N GLY A 129 1.46 -19.43 -17.90
CA GLY A 129 0.04 -19.71 -18.11
C GLY A 129 -0.78 -19.83 -16.83
N PHE A 130 -2.08 -20.08 -17.00
CA PHE A 130 -3.01 -20.36 -15.90
C PHE A 130 -3.30 -21.86 -15.88
N GLY A 131 -2.53 -22.61 -15.10
CA GLY A 131 -2.70 -24.06 -14.96
C GLY A 131 -4.00 -24.39 -14.24
N GLU A 132 -4.27 -23.71 -13.12
CA GLU A 132 -5.48 -23.86 -12.32
C GLU A 132 -6.17 -22.50 -12.06
N GLU A 133 -7.44 -22.53 -11.64
CA GLU A 133 -8.20 -21.32 -11.26
C GLU A 133 -7.52 -20.54 -10.12
N TYR A 134 -6.89 -21.25 -9.18
CA TYR A 134 -6.09 -20.64 -8.12
C TYR A 134 -4.89 -19.84 -8.67
N ASP A 135 -4.24 -20.35 -9.71
CA ASP A 135 -3.10 -19.66 -10.33
C ASP A 135 -3.60 -18.40 -11.04
N ALA A 136 -4.73 -18.47 -11.75
CA ALA A 136 -5.34 -17.29 -12.34
C ALA A 136 -5.68 -16.23 -11.29
N TRP A 137 -6.37 -16.60 -10.22
CA TRP A 137 -6.75 -15.69 -9.15
C TRP A 137 -5.52 -15.09 -8.44
N SER A 138 -4.55 -15.91 -8.06
CA SER A 138 -3.39 -15.46 -7.30
C SER A 138 -2.46 -14.60 -8.15
N ASN A 139 -2.22 -14.96 -9.41
CA ASN A 139 -1.38 -14.18 -10.31
C ASN A 139 -2.01 -12.82 -10.63
N VAL A 140 -3.32 -12.78 -10.93
CA VAL A 140 -4.02 -11.51 -11.13
C VAL A 140 -4.01 -10.69 -9.84
N GLY A 141 -4.31 -11.29 -8.68
CA GLY A 141 -4.31 -10.57 -7.40
C GLY A 141 -2.95 -10.00 -6.99
N LEU A 142 -1.85 -10.72 -7.27
CA LEU A 142 -0.50 -10.30 -6.92
C LEU A 142 0.12 -9.30 -7.91
N PHE A 143 -0.26 -9.34 -9.20
CA PHE A 143 0.42 -8.62 -10.28
C PHE A 143 -0.48 -7.66 -11.08
N SER A 144 -1.57 -7.16 -10.49
CA SER A 144 -2.55 -6.26 -11.15
C SER A 144 -2.32 -4.76 -10.93
N PHE A 145 -1.14 -4.36 -10.44
CA PHE A 145 -0.80 -2.95 -10.18
C PHE A 145 -0.48 -2.14 -11.44
#